data_AF-A0A960BCB9-F1
#
_entry.id   AF-A0A960BCB9-F1
#
_cell.length_a   1.000
_cell.length_b   1.000
_cell.length_c   1.000
_cell.angle_alpha   90.00
_cell.angle_beta   90.00
_cell.angle_gamma   90.00
#
_symmetry.space_group_name_H-M   'P 1'
#
loop_
_entity.id
_entity.type
_entity.pdbx_description
1 polymer ?
#
loop_
_entity_poly.entity_id
_entity_poly.type
_entity_poly.pdbx_seq_one_letter_code
_entity_poly.pdbx_strand_id
1 'polypeptide(L)'
;MIPWQAPLASSPVHGHLVVPGSKSASARSLLLAALADGPSVLTGVLDSRDTTLMRAGLTALGARFEDRSDGRVGVRPAEVLTGGGDIDCGLAGTVLRFLPPIAALAGAPTRFHGDAAAAARPVAPLLDALAVLGASVSEPRTLPFTVSGGPAFRGGRVSLDASASSQFVSALLLAGARFPDGVTVHH
;
A
#
# COMPACT_ATOMS: atom_id res chain seq x y z
N MET A 1 -21.24 -3.75 -22.82
CA MET A 1 -20.17 -4.75 -22.62
C MET A 1 -20.48 -5.96 -23.49
N ILE A 2 -19.58 -6.36 -24.39
CA ILE A 2 -19.72 -7.62 -25.12
C ILE A 2 -19.27 -8.74 -24.17
N PRO A 3 -20.08 -9.78 -23.92
CA PRO A 3 -19.67 -10.87 -23.05
C PRO A 3 -18.48 -11.62 -23.65
N TRP A 4 -17.47 -11.89 -22.83
CA TRP A 4 -16.38 -12.78 -23.20
C TRP A 4 -16.85 -14.24 -23.05
N GLN A 5 -16.80 -15.03 -24.12
CA GLN A 5 -17.18 -16.43 -24.10
C GLN A 5 -15.99 -17.29 -23.66
N ALA A 6 -16.13 -17.98 -22.52
CA ALA A 6 -15.11 -18.89 -22.02
C ALA A 6 -15.01 -20.13 -22.95
N PRO A 7 -13.81 -20.47 -23.46
CA PRO A 7 -13.64 -21.62 -24.34
C PRO A 7 -13.86 -22.94 -23.59
N LEU A 8 -14.55 -23.88 -24.23
CA LEU A 8 -14.75 -25.23 -23.70
C LEU A 8 -13.65 -26.16 -24.21
N ALA A 9 -13.05 -26.94 -23.31
CA ALA A 9 -12.08 -27.96 -23.67
C ALA A 9 -12.80 -29.26 -24.05
N SER A 10 -12.59 -29.77 -25.27
CA SER A 10 -13.13 -31.05 -25.74
C SER A 10 -12.24 -32.26 -25.41
N SER A 11 -11.06 -32.02 -24.84
CA SER A 11 -10.08 -33.01 -24.39
C SER A 11 -9.19 -32.42 -23.29
N PRO A 12 -8.39 -33.22 -22.55
CA PRO A 12 -7.53 -32.71 -21.49
C PRO A 12 -6.57 -31.60 -21.94
N VAL A 13 -6.60 -30.46 -21.25
CA VAL A 13 -5.72 -29.31 -21.52
C VAL A 13 -4.32 -29.61 -21.01
N HIS A 14 -3.32 -29.52 -21.90
CA HIS A 14 -1.91 -29.67 -21.57
C HIS A 14 -1.14 -28.45 -22.08
N GLY A 15 -0.32 -27.83 -21.23
CA GLY A 15 0.50 -26.68 -21.61
C GLY A 15 1.35 -26.14 -20.48
N HIS A 16 2.31 -25.29 -20.83
CA HIS A 16 3.13 -24.51 -19.91
C HIS A 16 2.88 -23.03 -20.19
N LEU A 17 2.56 -22.26 -19.15
CA LEU A 17 2.26 -20.84 -19.26
C LEU A 17 3.18 -20.04 -18.34
N VAL A 18 3.70 -18.93 -18.85
CA VAL A 18 4.32 -17.90 -18.01
C VAL A 18 3.24 -16.90 -17.64
N VAL A 19 2.92 -16.81 -16.35
CA VAL A 19 2.00 -15.78 -15.83
C VAL A 19 2.77 -14.51 -15.46
N PRO A 20 2.12 -13.33 -15.52
CA PRO A 20 2.72 -12.09 -15.05
C PRO A 20 3.17 -12.14 -13.57
N GLY A 21 3.93 -11.13 -13.16
CA GLY A 21 4.45 -11.02 -11.79
C GLY A 21 3.37 -11.05 -10.71
N SER A 22 3.76 -11.42 -9.49
CA SER A 22 2.83 -11.43 -8.35
C SER A 22 2.44 -10.02 -7.95
N LYS A 23 1.13 -9.73 -7.93
CA LYS A 23 0.58 -8.47 -7.44
C LYS A 23 1.01 -8.15 -6.02
N SER A 24 0.96 -9.15 -5.14
CA SER A 24 1.33 -9.00 -3.72
C SER A 24 2.83 -8.79 -3.51
N ALA A 25 3.68 -9.41 -4.32
CA ALA A 25 5.12 -9.17 -4.29
C ALA A 25 5.47 -7.79 -4.86
N SER A 26 4.80 -7.40 -5.95
CA SER A 26 4.98 -6.09 -6.59
C SER A 26 4.63 -4.95 -5.63
N ALA A 27 3.47 -5.02 -4.96
CA ALA A 27 3.06 -4.01 -3.99
C ALA A 27 4.05 -3.84 -2.83
N ARG A 28 4.56 -4.95 -2.28
CA ARG A 28 5.55 -4.92 -1.19
C ARG A 28 6.90 -4.38 -1.66
N SER A 29 7.35 -4.81 -2.83
CA SER A 29 8.63 -4.38 -3.40
C SER A 29 8.61 -2.89 -3.75
N LEU A 30 7.52 -2.38 -4.32
CA LEU A 30 7.32 -0.96 -4.61
C LEU A 30 7.39 -0.12 -3.33
N LEU A 31 6.68 -0.53 -2.28
CA LEU A 31 6.69 0.17 -1.00
C LEU A 31 8.07 0.15 -0.34
N LEU A 32 8.71 -1.03 -0.22
CA LEU A 32 10.03 -1.14 0.41
C LEU A 32 11.09 -0.35 -0.36
N ALA A 33 11.06 -0.37 -1.69
CA ALA A 33 11.95 0.42 -2.52
C ALA A 33 11.72 1.93 -2.35
N ALA A 34 10.46 2.37 -2.19
CA ALA A 34 10.12 3.77 -1.92
C ALA A 34 10.53 4.22 -0.51
N LEU A 35 10.66 3.29 0.43
CA LEU A 35 11.12 3.55 1.79
C LEU A 35 12.61 3.32 2.00
N ALA A 36 13.37 2.80 1.03
CA ALA A 36 14.78 2.44 1.22
C ALA A 36 15.68 3.67 1.48
N ASP A 37 16.90 3.47 1.98
CA ASP A 37 17.89 4.55 2.17
C ASP A 37 18.50 5.04 0.85
N GLY A 38 18.28 4.32 -0.25
CA GLY A 38 18.82 4.67 -1.55
C GLY A 38 18.03 4.08 -2.73
N PRO A 39 18.38 4.47 -3.96
CA PRO A 39 17.67 4.03 -5.16
C PRO A 39 17.67 2.51 -5.34
N SER A 40 16.58 1.99 -5.88
CA SER A 40 16.37 0.57 -6.16
C SER A 40 16.00 0.34 -7.63
N VAL A 41 16.21 -0.89 -8.12
CA VAL A 41 15.74 -1.34 -9.42
C VAL A 41 14.94 -2.62 -9.22
N LEU A 42 13.66 -2.60 -9.60
CA LEU A 42 12.76 -3.73 -9.48
C LEU A 42 12.58 -4.42 -10.82
N THR A 43 12.55 -5.75 -10.81
CA THR A 43 12.31 -6.60 -11.99
C THR A 43 11.01 -7.38 -11.81
N GLY A 44 10.26 -7.61 -12.90
CA GLY A 44 9.04 -8.43 -12.85
C GLY A 44 7.89 -7.78 -12.07
N VAL A 45 7.89 -6.46 -11.96
CA VAL A 45 6.75 -5.71 -11.39
C VAL A 45 5.54 -5.95 -12.28
N LEU A 46 4.44 -6.41 -11.68
CA LEU A 46 3.19 -6.59 -12.40
C LEU A 46 2.69 -5.24 -12.93
N ASP A 47 2.40 -5.14 -14.22
CA ASP A 47 1.63 -4.04 -14.77
C ASP A 47 0.12 -4.30 -14.55
N SER A 48 -0.50 -3.51 -13.70
CA SER A 48 -1.91 -3.64 -13.32
C SER A 48 -2.44 -2.34 -12.73
N ARG A 49 -3.77 -2.19 -12.67
CA ARG A 49 -4.39 -1.04 -11.99
C ARG A 49 -3.92 -0.91 -10.53
N ASP A 50 -3.80 -2.01 -9.78
CA ASP A 50 -3.39 -1.99 -8.37
C ASP A 50 -1.94 -1.47 -8.20
N THR A 51 -1.02 -1.84 -9.09
CA THR A 51 0.39 -1.39 -9.03
C THR A 51 0.54 0.04 -9.55
N THR A 52 -0.28 0.47 -10.51
CA THR A 52 -0.38 1.87 -10.93
C THR A 52 -0.88 2.76 -9.79
N LEU A 53 -1.95 2.35 -9.08
CA LEU A 53 -2.46 3.09 -7.91
C LEU A 53 -1.43 3.12 -6.77
N MET A 54 -0.71 2.02 -6.53
CA MET A 54 0.38 1.98 -5.55
C MET A 54 1.49 2.97 -5.88
N ARG A 55 1.97 2.98 -7.14
CA ARG A 55 2.99 3.93 -7.59
C ARG A 55 2.50 5.37 -7.47
N ALA A 56 1.26 5.66 -7.86
CA ALA A 56 0.67 6.98 -7.76
C ALA A 56 0.61 7.48 -6.31
N GLY A 57 0.13 6.63 -5.38
CA GLY A 57 0.10 6.97 -3.96
C GLY A 57 1.49 7.17 -3.35
N LEU A 58 2.47 6.32 -3.68
CA LEU A 58 3.87 6.51 -3.26
C LEU A 58 4.50 7.77 -3.88
N THR A 59 4.09 8.13 -5.10
CA THR A 59 4.53 9.37 -5.76
C THR A 59 3.95 10.61 -5.06
N ALA A 60 2.68 10.55 -4.65
CA ALA A 60 2.07 11.59 -3.82
C ALA A 60 2.78 11.75 -2.46
N LEU A 61 3.40 10.67 -1.97
CA LEU A 61 4.23 10.66 -0.77
C LEU A 61 5.71 11.02 -1.02
N GLY A 62 6.08 11.38 -2.26
CA GLY A 62 7.38 11.95 -2.62
C GLY A 62 8.33 11.00 -3.34
N ALA A 63 8.02 9.70 -3.46
CA ALA A 63 8.85 8.76 -4.20
C ALA A 63 8.80 9.02 -5.72
N ARG A 64 9.82 8.58 -6.45
CA ARG A 64 9.87 8.70 -7.92
C ARG A 64 10.07 7.34 -8.56
N PHE A 65 9.33 7.10 -9.64
CA PHE A 65 9.36 5.86 -10.41
C PHE A 65 9.73 6.15 -11.86
N GLU A 66 10.60 5.34 -12.43
CA GLU A 66 11.04 5.42 -13.82
C GLU A 66 10.89 4.05 -14.48
N ASP A 67 10.03 3.96 -15.49
CA ASP A 67 9.90 2.76 -16.31
C ASP A 67 11.06 2.71 -17.31
N ARG A 68 11.87 1.66 -17.24
CA ARG A 68 13.02 1.47 -18.13
C ARG A 68 12.62 0.71 -19.38
N SER A 69 13.38 0.89 -20.45
CA SER A 69 13.14 0.24 -21.74
C SER A 69 13.21 -1.29 -21.70
N ASP A 70 13.84 -1.87 -20.67
CA ASP A 70 13.97 -3.32 -20.47
C ASP A 70 12.89 -3.90 -19.52
N GLY A 71 11.85 -3.14 -19.21
CA GLY A 71 10.75 -3.56 -18.34
C GLY A 71 11.08 -3.55 -16.85
N ARG A 72 12.25 -3.06 -16.45
CA ARG A 72 12.58 -2.80 -15.03
C ARG A 72 12.00 -1.47 -14.57
N VAL A 73 11.72 -1.36 -13.28
CA VAL A 73 11.24 -0.12 -12.65
C VAL A 73 12.35 0.43 -11.76
N GLY A 74 12.89 1.59 -12.12
CA GLY A 74 13.75 2.38 -11.23
C GLY A 74 12.90 3.06 -10.16
N VAL A 75 13.36 3.00 -8.90
CA VAL A 75 12.69 3.65 -7.76
C VAL A 75 13.69 4.54 -7.06
N ARG A 76 13.35 5.81 -6.86
CA ARG A 76 14.10 6.73 -6.00
C ARG A 76 13.22 7.07 -4.79
N PRO A 77 13.67 6.77 -3.56
CA PRO A 77 12.92 7.13 -2.35
C PRO A 77 12.84 8.65 -2.21
N ALA A 78 11.86 9.12 -1.44
CA ALA A 78 11.78 10.52 -1.07
C ALA A 78 12.88 10.86 -0.06
N GLU A 79 13.54 12.01 -0.20
CA GLU A 79 14.44 12.52 0.85
C GLU A 79 13.67 12.87 2.13
N VAL A 80 12.47 13.41 1.95
CA VAL A 80 11.48 13.68 3.00
C VAL A 80 10.12 13.26 2.46
N LEU A 81 9.38 12.44 3.23
CA LEU A 81 8.02 12.06 2.87
C LEU A 81 7.11 13.29 2.86
N THR A 82 6.43 13.50 1.73
CA THR A 82 5.47 14.59 1.57
C THR A 82 4.08 14.08 1.90
N GLY A 83 3.30 14.83 2.68
CA GLY A 83 1.87 14.59 2.86
C GLY A 83 1.07 15.72 2.22
N GLY A 84 -0.23 15.81 2.52
CA GLY A 84 -1.04 16.98 2.13
C GLY A 84 -1.88 16.81 0.87
N GLY A 85 -1.92 15.61 0.29
CA GLY A 85 -2.68 15.31 -0.94
C GLY A 85 -3.73 14.23 -0.77
N ASP A 86 -4.34 13.86 -1.89
CA ASP A 86 -5.31 12.78 -2.01
C ASP A 86 -4.67 11.54 -2.61
N ILE A 87 -4.96 10.37 -2.03
CA ILE A 87 -4.55 9.06 -2.51
C ILE A 87 -5.79 8.27 -2.93
N ASP A 88 -5.86 7.96 -4.23
CA ASP A 88 -6.85 7.03 -4.77
C ASP A 88 -6.43 5.58 -4.50
N CYS A 89 -7.22 4.88 -3.69
CA CYS A 89 -7.06 3.47 -3.41
C CYS A 89 -7.69 2.57 -4.49
N GLY A 90 -8.58 3.10 -5.34
CA GLY A 90 -9.44 2.30 -6.22
C GLY A 90 -10.10 1.15 -5.45
N LEU A 91 -9.97 -0.08 -5.97
CA LEU A 91 -10.25 -1.34 -5.24
C LEU A 91 -8.99 -2.06 -4.76
N ALA A 92 -7.83 -1.39 -4.79
CA ALA A 92 -6.55 -1.99 -4.46
C ALA A 92 -6.39 -2.08 -2.93
N GLY A 93 -6.52 -3.29 -2.40
CA GLY A 93 -6.45 -3.51 -0.94
C GLY A 93 -5.08 -3.15 -0.37
N THR A 94 -4.03 -3.45 -1.13
CA THR A 94 -2.67 -3.09 -0.73
C THR A 94 -2.48 -1.58 -0.65
N VAL A 95 -3.10 -0.78 -1.51
CA VAL A 95 -3.02 0.69 -1.41
C VAL A 95 -3.74 1.16 -0.15
N LEU A 96 -4.99 0.72 0.02
CA LEU A 96 -5.85 1.03 1.17
C LEU A 96 -5.20 0.71 2.53
N ARG A 97 -4.39 -0.36 2.62
CA ARG A 97 -3.78 -0.78 3.90
C ARG A 97 -2.31 -0.41 4.01
N PHE A 98 -1.54 -0.40 2.94
CA PHE A 98 -0.09 -0.23 3.06
C PHE A 98 0.36 1.23 3.06
N LEU A 99 -0.40 2.14 2.45
CA LEU A 99 -0.02 3.55 2.38
C LEU A 99 -0.39 4.39 3.60
N PRO A 100 -1.48 4.13 4.37
CA PRO A 100 -1.78 4.91 5.57
C PRO A 100 -0.64 4.98 6.60
N PRO A 101 0.09 3.88 6.93
CA PRO A 101 1.25 3.95 7.81
C PRO A 101 2.39 4.83 7.25
N ILE A 102 2.51 4.94 5.93
CA ILE A 102 3.53 5.79 5.28
C ILE A 102 3.10 7.25 5.33
N ALA A 103 1.82 7.54 5.10
CA ALA A 103 1.27 8.87 5.28
C ALA A 103 1.38 9.36 6.73
N ALA A 104 1.30 8.45 7.72
CA ALA A 104 1.53 8.79 9.14
C ALA A 104 2.99 9.20 9.44
N LEU A 105 3.95 8.85 8.60
CA LEU A 105 5.33 9.36 8.70
C LEU A 105 5.47 10.78 8.12
N ALA A 106 4.51 11.23 7.30
CA ALA A 106 4.48 12.58 6.79
C ALA A 106 3.76 13.52 7.77
N GLY A 107 4.24 14.76 7.88
CA GLY A 107 3.66 15.75 8.79
C GLY A 107 2.34 16.37 8.30
N ALA A 108 2.03 16.28 7.01
CA ALA A 108 0.85 16.90 6.41
C ALA A 108 -0.31 15.89 6.23
N PRO A 109 -1.57 16.27 6.53
CA PRO A 109 -2.72 15.37 6.40
C PRO A 109 -2.92 14.86 4.98
N THR A 110 -3.06 13.54 4.83
CA THR A 110 -3.26 12.87 3.55
C THR A 110 -4.60 12.17 3.55
N ARG A 111 -5.43 12.47 2.56
CA ARG A 111 -6.78 11.92 2.42
C ARG A 111 -6.76 10.68 1.53
N PHE A 112 -7.42 9.62 1.97
CA PHE A 112 -7.59 8.37 1.24
C PHE A 112 -9.03 8.28 0.76
N HIS A 113 -9.21 8.02 -0.54
CA HIS A 113 -10.51 7.74 -1.15
C HIS A 113 -10.40 6.53 -2.08
N GLY A 114 -11.50 6.08 -2.69
CA GLY A 114 -11.47 4.96 -3.62
C GLY A 114 -12.83 4.69 -4.25
N ASP A 115 -12.92 3.58 -4.99
CA ASP A 115 -14.17 3.15 -5.63
C ASP A 115 -15.25 2.87 -4.57
N ALA A 116 -16.53 3.02 -4.90
CA ALA A 116 -17.63 2.83 -3.95
C ALA A 116 -17.59 1.47 -3.22
N ALA A 117 -17.26 0.39 -3.93
CA ALA A 117 -17.14 -0.95 -3.35
C ALA A 117 -15.93 -1.11 -2.40
N ALA A 118 -14.96 -0.18 -2.42
CA ALA A 118 -13.83 -0.19 -1.50
C ALA A 118 -14.22 0.23 -0.08
N ALA A 119 -15.27 1.05 0.08
CA ALA A 119 -15.75 1.51 1.39
C ALA A 119 -16.29 0.37 2.28
N ALA A 120 -16.71 -0.75 1.68
CA ALA A 120 -17.13 -1.94 2.40
C ALA A 120 -15.95 -2.82 2.87
N ARG A 121 -14.71 -2.48 2.49
CA ARG A 121 -13.55 -3.31 2.80
C ARG A 121 -12.96 -2.94 4.15
N PRO A 122 -12.58 -3.91 4.98
CA PRO A 122 -12.11 -3.64 6.33
C PRO A 122 -10.76 -2.91 6.30
N VAL A 123 -10.67 -1.83 7.08
CA VAL A 123 -9.47 -1.02 7.30
C VAL A 123 -9.42 -0.47 8.74
N ALA A 124 -10.56 -0.39 9.44
CA ALA A 124 -10.66 0.17 10.78
C ALA A 124 -9.63 -0.36 11.78
N PRO A 125 -9.38 -1.68 11.91
CA PRO A 125 -8.39 -2.18 12.88
C PRO A 125 -6.98 -1.62 12.66
N LEU A 126 -6.60 -1.39 11.40
CA LEU A 126 -5.32 -0.76 11.07
C LEU A 126 -5.32 0.74 11.43
N LEU A 127 -6.42 1.45 11.14
CA LEU A 127 -6.53 2.87 11.42
C LEU A 127 -6.53 3.15 12.93
N ASP A 128 -7.20 2.32 13.70
CA ASP A 128 -7.18 2.37 15.16
C ASP A 128 -5.78 2.05 15.71
N ALA A 129 -5.09 1.06 15.13
CA ALA A 129 -3.70 0.78 15.48
C ALA A 129 -2.79 1.99 15.23
N LEU A 130 -2.94 2.68 14.10
CA LEU A 130 -2.18 3.90 13.80
C LEU A 130 -2.49 5.03 14.80
N ALA A 131 -3.76 5.18 15.21
CA ALA A 131 -4.15 6.13 16.23
C ALA A 131 -3.50 5.83 17.59
N VAL A 132 -3.46 4.55 18.00
CA VAL A 132 -2.74 4.11 19.22
C VAL A 132 -1.24 4.39 19.14
N LEU A 133 -0.64 4.25 17.95
CA LEU A 133 0.77 4.56 17.71
C LEU A 133 1.06 6.08 17.60
N GLY A 134 0.03 6.92 17.78
CA GLY A 134 0.13 8.38 17.88
C GLY A 134 -0.16 9.16 16.59
N ALA A 135 -0.67 8.49 15.54
CA ALA A 135 -1.13 9.18 14.33
C ALA A 135 -2.48 9.86 14.59
N SER A 136 -2.74 10.98 13.92
CA SER A 136 -4.08 11.54 13.85
C SER A 136 -4.82 10.90 12.68
N VAL A 137 -5.96 10.28 12.97
CA VAL A 137 -6.79 9.60 11.98
C VAL A 137 -8.22 10.11 12.12
N SER A 138 -8.88 10.42 11.01
CA SER A 138 -10.26 10.91 11.02
C SER A 138 -11.27 9.81 11.35
N GLU A 139 -12.43 10.21 11.84
CA GLU A 139 -13.64 9.38 11.88
C GLU A 139 -14.53 9.67 10.67
N PRO A 140 -15.29 8.68 10.16
CA PRO A 140 -15.28 7.27 10.56
C PRO A 140 -14.02 6.53 10.07
N ARG A 141 -13.70 5.39 10.70
CA ARG A 141 -12.60 4.47 10.29
C ARG A 141 -12.87 3.69 8.99
N THR A 142 -13.38 4.35 7.97
CA THR A 142 -13.64 3.78 6.63
C THR A 142 -13.39 4.82 5.54
N LEU A 143 -13.31 4.39 4.28
CA LEU A 143 -13.15 5.33 3.16
C LEU A 143 -14.37 6.25 3.03
N PRO A 144 -14.17 7.56 2.74
CA PRO A 144 -12.88 8.26 2.77
C PRO A 144 -12.42 8.59 4.20
N PHE A 145 -11.11 8.52 4.46
CA PHE A 145 -10.51 8.92 5.74
C PHE A 145 -9.23 9.73 5.51
N THR A 146 -8.78 10.43 6.54
CA THR A 146 -7.54 11.22 6.53
C THR A 146 -6.59 10.70 7.59
N VAL A 147 -5.31 10.59 7.25
CA VAL A 147 -4.22 10.26 8.18
C VAL A 147 -3.19 11.38 8.15
N SER A 148 -2.72 11.79 9.32
CA SER A 148 -1.55 12.65 9.46
C SER A 148 -0.65 12.16 10.57
N GLY A 149 0.66 12.28 10.36
CA GLY A 149 1.64 12.16 11.41
C GLY A 149 1.62 13.36 12.37
N GLY A 150 2.63 13.39 13.21
CA GLY A 150 2.92 14.47 14.14
C GLY A 150 3.99 14.04 15.15
N PRO A 151 4.41 14.92 16.06
CA PRO A 151 5.41 14.59 17.07
C PRO A 151 5.04 13.39 17.97
N ALA A 152 3.75 13.10 18.08
CA ALA A 152 3.22 11.97 18.84
C ALA A 152 3.34 10.63 18.10
N PHE A 153 3.42 10.62 16.77
CA PHE A 153 3.56 9.38 16.00
C PHE A 153 5.00 8.89 16.05
N ARG A 154 5.25 7.92 16.92
CA ARG A 154 6.59 7.37 17.16
C ARG A 154 6.70 5.89 16.84
N GLY A 155 5.58 5.17 16.73
CA GLY A 155 5.58 3.72 16.69
C GLY A 155 5.48 3.13 18.10
N GLY A 156 6.17 2.01 18.34
CA GLY A 156 6.11 1.27 19.61
C GLY A 156 5.18 0.06 19.56
N ARG A 157 4.52 -0.25 20.69
CA ARG A 157 3.74 -1.49 20.84
C ARG A 157 2.27 -1.26 20.52
N VAL A 158 1.69 -2.15 19.71
CA VAL A 158 0.25 -2.12 19.39
C VAL A 158 -0.32 -3.52 19.35
N SER A 159 -1.58 -3.65 19.76
CA SER A 159 -2.38 -4.85 19.59
C SER A 159 -3.49 -4.57 18.58
N LEU A 160 -3.70 -5.45 17.60
CA LEU A 160 -4.82 -5.34 16.66
C LEU A 160 -5.41 -6.71 16.32
N ASP A 161 -6.71 -6.78 16.09
CA ASP A 161 -7.33 -7.97 15.51
C ASP A 161 -7.09 -8.00 13.99
N ALA A 162 -6.27 -8.96 13.55
CA ALA A 162 -5.93 -9.15 12.14
C ALA A 162 -6.80 -10.19 11.42
N SER A 163 -7.83 -10.75 12.08
CA SER A 163 -8.65 -11.85 11.56
C SER A 163 -9.34 -11.50 10.23
N ALA A 164 -9.74 -10.24 10.06
CA ALA A 164 -10.36 -9.77 8.82
C ALA A 164 -9.39 -9.58 7.65
N SER A 165 -8.07 -9.41 7.92
CA SER A 165 -7.06 -9.21 6.89
C SER A 165 -5.62 -9.26 7.43
N SER A 166 -4.82 -10.19 6.89
CA SER A 166 -3.36 -10.23 7.14
C SER A 166 -2.60 -9.00 6.63
N GLN A 167 -3.24 -8.17 5.81
CA GLN A 167 -2.64 -6.92 5.32
C GLN A 167 -2.44 -5.89 6.43
N PHE A 168 -3.19 -5.96 7.54
CA PHE A 168 -3.01 -5.02 8.64
C PHE A 168 -1.64 -5.19 9.30
N VAL A 169 -1.29 -6.44 9.64
CA VAL A 169 0.02 -6.79 10.17
C VAL A 169 1.11 -6.49 9.15
N SER A 170 0.91 -6.89 7.88
CA SER A 170 1.89 -6.61 6.81
C SER A 170 2.18 -5.11 6.69
N ALA A 171 1.16 -4.26 6.75
CA ALA A 171 1.31 -2.81 6.60
C ALA A 171 2.20 -2.21 7.69
N LEU A 172 1.95 -2.59 8.95
CA LEU A 172 2.76 -2.12 10.09
C LEU A 172 4.20 -2.64 10.00
N LEU A 173 4.40 -3.91 9.66
CA LEU A 173 5.76 -4.48 9.57
C LEU A 173 6.58 -3.89 8.42
N LEU A 174 5.95 -3.60 7.28
CA LEU A 174 6.62 -2.99 6.12
C LEU A 174 7.05 -1.54 6.40
N ALA A 175 6.25 -0.80 7.16
CA ALA A 175 6.52 0.60 7.50
C ALA A 175 7.37 0.76 8.78
N GLY A 176 7.30 -0.22 9.69
CA GLY A 176 7.75 -0.09 11.07
C GLY A 176 9.23 0.25 11.24
N ALA A 177 10.09 -0.18 10.31
CA ALA A 177 11.51 0.18 10.33
C ALA A 177 11.76 1.69 10.15
N ARG A 178 10.77 2.46 9.67
CA ARG A 178 10.83 3.91 9.55
C ARG A 178 10.16 4.65 10.70
N PHE A 179 9.47 3.95 11.60
CA PHE A 179 8.92 4.58 12.80
C PHE A 179 10.06 4.89 13.78
N PRO A 180 10.07 6.07 14.43
CA PRO A 180 11.14 6.47 15.34
C PRO A 180 11.52 5.42 16.40
N ASP A 181 10.52 4.74 16.98
CA ASP A 181 10.69 3.73 18.02
C ASP A 181 10.41 2.30 17.49
N GLY A 182 10.40 2.12 16.16
CA GLY A 182 10.05 0.85 15.53
C GLY A 182 8.58 0.46 15.74
N VAL A 183 8.26 -0.83 15.59
CA VAL A 183 6.94 -1.37 15.92
C VAL A 183 7.03 -2.77 16.51
N THR A 184 6.23 -3.04 17.54
CA THR A 184 5.97 -4.39 18.06
C THR A 184 4.48 -4.67 17.94
N VAL A 185 4.12 -5.67 17.13
CA VAL A 185 2.73 -5.98 16.80
C VAL A 185 2.28 -7.25 17.54
N HIS A 186 1.18 -7.16 18.28
CA HIS A 186 0.43 -8.30 18.79
C HIS A 186 -0.86 -8.43 17.98
N HIS A 187 -1.15 -9.63 17.47
CA HIS A 187 -2.30 -9.86 16.61
C HIS A 187 -2.90 -11.25 16.79
#